data_AF-A0A9C9SLI1-F1
#
_entry.id   AF-A0A9C9SLI1-F1
#
_cell.length_a   1.000
_cell.length_b   1.000
_cell.length_c   1.000
_cell.angle_alpha   90.00
_cell.angle_beta   90.00
_cell.angle_gamma   90.00
#
_symmetry.space_group_name_H-M   'P 1'
#
loop_
_entity.id
_entity.type
_entity.pdbx_description
1 polymer ?
#
loop_
_entity_poly.entity_id
_entity_poly.type
_entity_poly.pdbx_seq_one_letter_code
_entity_poly.pdbx_strand_id
1 'polypeptide(L)' 'LKKIKENRDNTKVKNILSELEKKAKGNSNLMPTILEAVKSYASIGEITNTLRKVFGEYKENIVL' A
#
# COMPACT_ATOMS: atom_id res chain seq x y z
N LEU A 1 14.29 -1.56 10.87
CA LEU A 1 13.72 -1.08 9.59
C LEU A 1 14.77 -0.81 8.50
N LYS A 2 15.93 -0.20 8.78
CA LYS A 2 16.96 0.10 7.75
C LYS A 2 17.50 -1.13 7.01
N LYS A 3 17.91 -2.20 7.71
CA LYS A 3 18.47 -3.43 7.10
C LYS A 3 17.56 -4.12 6.07
N ILE A 4 16.24 -4.13 6.31
CA ILE A 4 15.25 -4.71 5.38
C ILE A 4 15.01 -3.76 4.20
N LYS A 5 15.05 -2.44 4.42
CA LYS A 5 14.97 -1.44 3.34
C LYS A 5 16.21 -1.42 2.43
N GLU A 6 17.38 -1.80 2.94
CA GLU A 6 18.61 -1.88 2.16
C GLU A 6 18.73 -3.18 1.34
N ASN A 7 18.21 -4.31 1.84
CA ASN A 7 18.23 -5.59 1.13
C ASN A 7 17.03 -5.82 0.21
N ARG A 8 15.95 -5.04 0.34
CA ARG A 8 14.78 -5.19 -0.53
C ARG A 8 14.96 -4.43 -1.84
N ASP A 9 14.32 -4.96 -2.86
CA ASP A 9 14.21 -4.31 -4.16
C ASP A 9 13.23 -3.12 -4.07
N ASN A 10 13.75 -1.94 -3.71
CA ASN A 10 12.94 -0.73 -3.51
C ASN A 10 12.22 -0.30 -4.80
N THR A 11 12.77 -0.62 -5.97
CA THR A 11 12.13 -0.35 -7.26
C THR A 11 10.92 -1.24 -7.45
N LYS A 12 11.05 -2.54 -7.16
CA LYS A 12 9.94 -3.48 -7.21
C LYS A 12 8.82 -3.10 -6.24
N VAL A 13 9.15 -2.73 -5.00
CA VAL A 13 8.16 -2.27 -4.01
C VAL A 13 7.42 -1.02 -4.50
N LYS A 14 8.12 -0.03 -5.07
CA LYS A 14 7.48 1.16 -5.65
C LYS A 14 6.52 0.83 -6.78
N ASN A 15 6.91 -0.08 -7.69
CA ASN A 15 6.05 -0.49 -8.80
C ASN A 15 4.78 -1.17 -8.31
N ILE A 16 4.89 -2.11 -7.36
CA ILE A 16 3.74 -2.81 -6.79
C ILE A 16 2.80 -1.84 -6.06
N LEU A 17 3.34 -0.89 -5.29
CA LEU A 17 2.52 0.13 -4.61
C LEU A 17 1.82 1.06 -5.62
N SER A 18 2.47 1.42 -6.72
CA SER A 18 1.85 2.20 -7.80
C SER A 18 0.72 1.42 -8.49
N GLU A 19 0.92 0.12 -8.72
CA GLU A 19 -0.13 -0.76 -9.23
C GLU A 19 -1.29 -0.91 -8.24
N LEU A 20 -0.99 -1.05 -6.94
CA LEU A 20 -1.99 -1.10 -5.89
C LEU A 20 -2.82 0.19 -5.88
N GLU A 21 -2.19 1.36 -6.03
CA GLU A 21 -2.89 2.64 -6.12
C GLU A 21 -3.84 2.69 -7.32
N LYS A 22 -3.36 2.25 -8.50
CA LYS A 22 -4.19 2.20 -9.71
C LYS A 22 -5.37 1.24 -9.56
N LYS A 23 -5.14 0.05 -9.01
CA LYS A 23 -6.18 -0.96 -8.76
C LYS A 23 -7.18 -0.49 -7.72
N ALA A 24 -6.72 0.22 -6.69
CA ALA A 24 -7.56 0.82 -5.65
C ALA A 24 -8.44 1.95 -6.18
N LYS A 25 -7.97 2.72 -7.17
CA LYS A 25 -8.79 3.75 -7.85
C LYS A 25 -9.86 3.13 -8.77
N GLY A 26 -9.60 1.91 -9.25
CA GLY A 26 -10.56 1.13 -10.02
C GLY A 26 -11.45 0.26 -9.13
N ASN A 27 -12.11 -0.72 -9.75
CA ASN A 27 -12.92 -1.73 -9.07
C ASN A 27 -12.26 -3.13 -9.14
N SER A 28 -10.93 -3.18 -9.12
CA SER A 28 -10.17 -4.42 -9.25
C SER A 28 -9.89 -5.05 -7.89
N ASN A 29 -9.72 -6.36 -7.86
CA ASN A 29 -9.40 -7.08 -6.63
C ASN A 29 -7.99 -6.69 -6.12
N LEU A 30 -7.91 -6.16 -4.90
CA LEU A 30 -6.68 -5.66 -4.28
C LEU A 30 -5.87 -6.77 -3.60
N MET A 31 -6.50 -7.88 -3.23
CA MET A 31 -5.84 -8.99 -2.53
C MET A 31 -4.56 -9.50 -3.23
N PRO A 32 -4.54 -9.79 -4.55
CA PRO A 32 -3.33 -10.27 -5.21
C PRO A 32 -2.17 -9.27 -5.11
N THR A 33 -2.46 -7.97 -5.20
CA THR A 33 -1.42 -6.92 -5.18
C THR A 33 -0.90 -6.65 -3.76
N ILE A 34 -1.76 -6.80 -2.74
CA ILE A 34 -1.33 -6.76 -1.34
C ILE A 34 -0.40 -7.93 -1.04
N LEU A 35 -0.72 -9.13 -1.54
CA LEU A 35 0.14 -10.31 -1.36
C LEU A 35 1.52 -10.11 -2.01
N GLU A 36 1.57 -9.53 -3.21
CA GLU A 36 2.84 -9.18 -3.87
C GLU A 36 3.64 -8.12 -3.13
N ALA A 37 2.96 -7.12 -2.54
CA ALA A 37 3.60 -6.09 -1.73
C ALA A 37 4.26 -6.71 -0.50
N VAL A 38 3.56 -7.60 0.21
CA VAL A 38 4.08 -8.34 1.36
C VAL A 38 5.24 -9.26 0.97
N LYS A 39 5.12 -9.99 -0.15
CA LYS A 39 6.21 -10.83 -0.69
C LYS A 39 7.47 -10.02 -1.03
N SER A 40 7.30 -8.76 -1.40
CA SER A 40 8.41 -7.83 -1.70
C SER A 40 8.93 -7.09 -0.46
N TYR A 41 8.53 -7.51 0.74
CA TYR A 41 8.90 -6.87 2.02
C TYR A 41 8.48 -5.38 2.07
N ALA A 42 7.33 -5.05 1.46
CA ALA A 42 6.68 -3.78 1.72
C ALA A 42 6.18 -3.73 3.16
N SER A 43 6.35 -2.59 3.81
CA SER A 43 5.84 -2.41 5.17
C SER A 43 4.34 -2.13 5.16
N ILE A 44 3.66 -2.48 6.25
CA ILE A 44 2.24 -2.17 6.46
C ILE A 44 1.98 -0.68 6.28
N GLY A 45 2.86 0.18 6.79
CA GLY A 45 2.74 1.64 6.63
C GLY A 45 2.77 2.09 5.17
N GLU A 46 3.56 1.45 4.31
CA GLU A 46 3.59 1.78 2.87
C GLU A 46 2.27 1.37 2.18
N ILE A 47 1.75 0.18 2.50
CA ILE A 47 0.49 -0.33 1.93
C ILE A 47 -0.69 0.55 2.39
N THR A 48 -0.79 0.81 3.70
CA THR A 48 -1.86 1.64 4.27
C THR A 48 -1.80 3.07 3.75
N ASN A 49 -0.61 3.65 3.59
CA ASN A 49 -0.48 5.02 3.08
C ASN A 49 -0.92 5.11 1.60
N THR A 50 -0.63 4.10 0.78
CA THR A 50 -1.15 4.03 -0.60
C THR A 50 -2.67 3.94 -0.62
N LEU A 51 -3.26 3.06 0.20
CA LEU A 51 -4.71 2.92 0.28
C LEU A 51 -5.37 4.21 0.80
N ARG A 52 -4.76 4.88 1.78
CA ARG A 52 -5.20 6.15 2.32
C ARG A 52 -5.25 7.27 1.27
N LYS A 53 -4.30 7.30 0.33
CA LYS A 53 -4.33 8.29 -0.77
C LYS A 53 -5.53 8.11 -1.69
N VAL A 54 -6.06 6.89 -1.81
CA VAL A 54 -7.16 6.58 -2.71
C VAL A 54 -8.51 6.64 -2.01
N PHE A 55 -8.64 5.96 -0.87
CA PHE A 55 -9.89 5.87 -0.11
C PHE A 55 -10.06 7.00 0.91
N GLY A 56 -9.00 7.77 1.18
CA GLY A 56 -8.98 8.74 2.27
C GLY A 56 -8.80 8.09 3.64
N GLU A 57 -9.00 8.89 4.68
CA GLU A 57 -9.09 8.43 6.06
C GLU A 57 -10.54 8.58 6.51
N TYR A 58 -11.09 7.51 7.09
CA TYR A 58 -12.36 7.63 7.79
C TYR A 58 -12.15 8.56 8.99
N LYS A 59 -12.83 9.71 8.98
CA LYS A 59 -12.91 10.60 10.13
C LYS A 59 -14.27 10.42 10.75
N GLU A 60 -14.29 9.83 11.94
CA GLU A 60 -15.51 9.71 12.73
C GLU A 60 -15.96 11.13 13.11
N ASN A 61 -17.16 11.52 12.64
CA ASN A 61 -17.72 12.82 12.95
C ASN A 61 -18.35 12.72 14.34
N ILE A 62 -17.62 13.14 15.37
CA ILE A 62 -18.12 13.18 16.74
C ILE A 62 -19.14 14.32 16.79
N VAL A 63 -20.41 13.96 16.68
CA VAL A 63 -21.53 14.87 16.94
C VAL A 63 -21.65 14.97 18.46
N LEU A 64 -21.19 16.10 19.02
CA LEU A 64 -21.40 16.52 20.41
C LEU A 64 -22.71 17.29 20.52
#